data_AF-A0A0K8WIJ4-F1
#
_entry.id   AF-A0A0K8WIJ4-F1
#
_cell.length_a   1.000
_cell.length_b   1.000
_cell.length_c   1.000
_cell.angle_alpha   90.00
_cell.angle_beta   90.00
_cell.angle_gamma   90.00
#
_symmetry.space_group_name_H-M   'P 1'
#
loop_
_entity.id
_entity.type
_entity.pdbx_description
1 polymer ?
#
loop_
_entity_poly.entity_id
_entity_poly.type
_entity_poly.pdbx_seq_one_letter_code
_entity_poly.pdbx_strand_id
1 'polypeptide(L)'
;MTQQSTIQLTTEQLQLMLDSVRSAAVAAANCAAPAIVMMRGTFMYCNSRLGDQHDSAYVEEFIQSVLAYKDMESISDEDALKSIAILFYGEAALWWLGVRGAKEVHT
;
A
#
# COMPACT_ATOMS: atom_id res chain seq x y z
N MET A 1 43.27 13.46 38.62
CA MET A 1 43.00 12.02 38.80
C MET A 1 41.57 11.76 38.35
N THR A 2 41.38 11.06 37.22
CA THR A 2 40.06 10.77 36.65
C THR A 2 39.44 9.56 37.34
N GLN A 3 38.34 9.78 38.08
CA GLN A 3 37.55 8.72 38.72
C GLN A 3 36.82 7.91 37.64
N GLN A 4 37.25 6.67 37.43
CA GLN A 4 36.60 5.73 36.53
C GLN A 4 35.51 4.98 37.30
N SER A 5 34.27 5.43 37.15
CA SER A 5 33.11 4.79 37.80
C SER A 5 32.84 3.44 37.13
N THR A 6 33.19 2.34 37.81
CA THR A 6 32.83 0.99 37.39
C THR A 6 31.37 0.74 37.78
N ILE A 7 30.49 0.64 36.80
CA ILE A 7 29.09 0.26 37.01
C ILE A 7 29.05 -1.25 37.27
N GLN A 8 28.82 -1.64 38.52
CA GLN A 8 28.58 -3.03 38.92
C GLN A 8 27.11 -3.36 38.68
N LEU A 9 26.81 -4.01 37.55
CA LEU A 9 25.47 -4.51 37.26
C LEU A 9 25.26 -5.83 38.01
N THR A 10 24.20 -5.94 38.81
CA THR A 10 23.89 -7.19 39.50
C THR A 10 23.34 -8.23 38.53
N THR A 11 23.55 -9.51 38.85
CA THR A 11 23.11 -10.63 38.00
C THR A 11 21.59 -10.59 37.73
N GLU A 12 20.80 -10.17 38.71
CA GLU A 12 19.35 -10.03 38.56
C GLU A 12 18.98 -8.93 37.55
N GLN A 13 19.70 -7.80 37.57
CA GLN A 13 19.47 -6.74 36.58
C GLN A 13 19.86 -7.16 35.17
N LEU A 14 20.93 -7.96 35.02
CA LEU A 14 21.29 -8.55 33.73
C LEU A 14 20.20 -9.49 33.21
N GLN A 15 19.62 -10.33 34.07
CA GLN A 15 18.54 -11.24 33.70
C GLN A 15 17.28 -10.49 33.25
N LEU A 16 16.87 -9.45 33.98
CA LEU A 16 15.72 -8.62 33.61
C LEU A 16 15.90 -7.92 32.26
N MET A 17 17.12 -7.49 31.95
CA MET A 17 17.43 -6.92 30.64
C MET A 17 17.37 -7.97 29.53
N LEU A 18 17.89 -9.17 29.75
CA LEU A 18 17.83 -10.27 28.78
C LEU A 18 16.39 -10.71 28.48
N ASP A 19 15.54 -10.79 29.51
CA ASP A 19 14.13 -11.15 29.36
C ASP A 19 13.35 -10.04 28.64
N SER A 20 13.65 -8.78 28.93
CA SER A 20 13.07 -7.63 28.21
C SER A 20 13.44 -7.64 26.72
N VAL A 21 14.72 -7.91 26.39
CA VAL A 21 15.19 -8.02 25.01
C VAL A 21 14.54 -9.21 24.30
N ARG A 22 14.41 -10.36 24.97
CA ARG A 22 13.73 -11.52 24.42
C ARG A 22 12.25 -11.23 24.14
N SER A 23 11.54 -10.60 25.07
CA SER A 23 10.14 -10.23 24.90
C SER A 23 9.94 -9.26 23.74
N ALA A 24 10.85 -8.30 23.55
CA ALA A 24 10.82 -7.38 22.42
C ALA A 24 11.08 -8.11 21.08
N ALA A 25 12.01 -9.08 21.05
CA ALA A 25 12.30 -9.86 19.85
C ALA A 25 11.12 -10.76 19.44
N VAL A 26 10.41 -11.38 20.38
CA VAL A 26 9.22 -12.19 20.08
C VAL A 26 8.06 -11.32 19.58
N ALA A 27 7.87 -10.13 20.16
CA ALA A 27 6.87 -9.18 19.65
C ALA A 27 7.18 -8.73 18.21
N ALA A 28 8.45 -8.49 17.89
CA ALA A 28 8.86 -8.14 16.52
C ALA A 28 8.68 -9.31 15.54
N ALA A 29 8.93 -10.55 15.97
CA ALA A 29 8.73 -11.74 15.14
C ALA A 29 7.26 -12.03 14.86
N ASN A 30 6.36 -11.78 15.82
CA ASN A 30 4.90 -11.96 15.62
C ASN A 30 4.27 -10.90 14.70
N CYS A 31 4.96 -9.79 14.44
CA CYS A 31 4.53 -8.80 13.45
C CYS A 31 5.08 -9.10 12.04
N ALA A 32 6.00 -10.06 11.90
CA ALA A 32 6.56 -10.48 10.63
C ALA A 32 5.73 -11.62 10.02
N ALA A 33 4.48 -11.34 9.67
CA ALA A 33 3.93 -11.95 8.48
C ALA A 33 4.89 -11.61 7.32
N PRO A 34 5.12 -12.50 6.34
CA PRO A 34 5.99 -12.17 5.22
C PRO A 34 5.42 -10.90 4.58
N ALA A 35 6.12 -9.79 4.77
CA ALA A 35 5.91 -8.58 4.01
C ALA A 35 6.38 -8.91 2.58
N ILE A 36 5.58 -9.71 1.88
CA ILE A 36 5.40 -9.48 0.47
C ILE A 36 4.96 -8.02 0.46
N VAL A 37 5.88 -7.12 0.14
CA VAL A 37 5.53 -5.81 -0.38
C VAL A 37 4.88 -6.12 -1.73
N MET A 38 3.69 -6.73 -1.68
CA MET A 38 2.69 -6.49 -2.68
C MET A 38 2.62 -4.97 -2.73
N MET A 39 2.61 -4.39 -3.92
CA MET A 39 2.20 -3.00 -4.09
C MET A 39 0.70 -2.87 -3.72
N ARG A 40 0.38 -3.26 -2.47
CA ARG A 40 -0.90 -3.11 -1.79
C ARG A 40 -1.17 -1.62 -1.80
N GLY A 41 -2.35 -1.26 -2.29
CA GLY A 41 -2.70 0.13 -2.55
C GLY A 41 -2.69 0.51 -4.03
N THR A 42 -2.45 -0.39 -4.99
CA THR A 42 -2.61 -0.05 -6.42
C THR A 42 -3.41 -1.08 -7.20
N PHE A 43 -3.96 -0.68 -8.34
CA PHE A 43 -4.72 -1.57 -9.23
C PHE A 43 -3.85 -2.51 -10.09
N MET A 44 -2.55 -2.66 -9.82
CA MET A 44 -1.61 -3.41 -10.68
C MET A 44 -2.06 -4.85 -10.94
N TYR A 45 -2.67 -5.50 -9.95
CA TYR A 45 -3.17 -6.87 -10.04
C TYR A 45 -4.69 -6.97 -10.28
N CYS A 46 -5.38 -5.84 -10.48
CA CYS A 46 -6.77 -5.86 -10.91
C CYS A 46 -6.83 -6.46 -12.33
N ASN A 47 -7.79 -7.33 -12.62
CA ASN A 47 -7.95 -7.95 -13.94
C ASN A 47 -8.93 -7.19 -14.86
N SER A 48 -9.78 -6.32 -14.31
CA SER A 48 -10.73 -5.53 -15.11
C SER A 48 -10.03 -4.47 -15.94
N ARG A 49 -10.42 -4.35 -17.21
CA ARG A 49 -9.86 -3.40 -18.16
C ARG A 49 -10.96 -2.75 -18.99
N LEU A 50 -10.79 -1.47 -19.30
CA LEU A 50 -11.70 -0.70 -20.15
C LEU A 50 -10.91 -0.09 -21.33
N GLY A 51 -11.43 -0.29 -22.53
CA GLY A 51 -10.85 0.21 -23.77
C GLY A 51 -11.90 0.84 -24.66
N ASP A 52 -12.09 0.28 -25.85
CA ASP A 52 -12.96 0.84 -26.91
C ASP A 52 -14.42 0.39 -26.76
N GLN A 53 -14.85 0.02 -25.55
CA GLN A 53 -16.19 -0.49 -25.29
C GLN A 53 -17.15 0.68 -25.10
N HIS A 54 -18.15 0.78 -25.98
CA HIS A 54 -19.20 1.80 -25.94
C HIS A 54 -20.52 1.28 -25.35
N ASP A 55 -20.51 0.05 -24.81
CA ASP A 55 -21.67 -0.56 -24.15
C ASP A 55 -21.76 -0.11 -22.68
N SER A 56 -22.87 0.54 -22.33
CA SER A 56 -23.15 0.99 -20.97
C SER A 56 -23.16 -0.17 -19.97
N ALA A 57 -23.60 -1.38 -20.36
CA ALA A 57 -23.62 -2.52 -19.47
C ALA A 57 -22.20 -2.98 -19.12
N TYR A 58 -21.30 -3.02 -20.10
CA TYR A 58 -19.90 -3.36 -19.90
C TYR A 58 -19.19 -2.33 -19.01
N VAL A 59 -19.45 -1.03 -19.23
CA VAL A 59 -18.87 0.04 -18.41
C VAL A 59 -19.33 -0.07 -16.95
N GLU A 60 -20.61 -0.35 -16.71
CA GLU A 60 -21.14 -0.54 -15.36
C GLU A 60 -20.51 -1.77 -14.66
N GLU A 61 -20.37 -2.89 -15.37
CA GLU A 61 -19.69 -4.09 -14.86
C GLU A 61 -18.21 -3.81 -14.52
N PHE A 62 -17.51 -3.07 -15.39
CA PHE A 62 -16.14 -2.64 -15.14
C PHE A 62 -16.04 -1.80 -13.85
N ILE A 63 -16.92 -0.82 -13.67
CA ILE A 63 -16.95 0.03 -12.48
C ILE A 63 -17.19 -0.81 -11.22
N GLN A 64 -18.17 -1.71 -11.24
CA GLN A 64 -18.49 -2.56 -10.10
C GLN A 64 -17.33 -3.48 -9.73
N SER A 65 -16.67 -4.09 -10.72
CA SER A 65 -15.50 -4.94 -10.49
C SER A 65 -14.31 -4.17 -9.91
N VAL A 66 -14.03 -2.97 -10.41
CA VAL A 66 -12.94 -2.12 -9.89
C VAL A 66 -13.23 -1.65 -8.46
N LEU A 67 -14.47 -1.29 -8.14
CA LEU A 67 -14.88 -0.92 -6.78
C LEU A 67 -14.76 -2.11 -5.82
N ALA A 68 -15.24 -3.30 -6.21
CA ALA A 68 -15.10 -4.51 -5.41
C ALA A 68 -13.62 -4.85 -5.14
N TYR A 69 -12.76 -4.71 -6.16
CA TYR A 69 -11.32 -4.91 -6.00
C TYR A 69 -10.69 -3.88 -5.06
N LYS A 70 -11.07 -2.60 -5.20
CA LYS A 70 -10.62 -1.51 -4.31
C LYS A 70 -10.94 -1.81 -2.86
N ASP A 71 -12.16 -2.28 -2.57
CA ASP A 71 -12.60 -2.60 -1.22
C ASP A 71 -11.88 -3.84 -0.66
N MET A 72 -11.72 -4.89 -1.48
CA MET A 72 -11.00 -6.12 -1.10
C MET A 72 -9.53 -5.88 -0.77
N GLU A 73 -8.85 -5.04 -1.55
CA GLU A 73 -7.44 -4.69 -1.35
C GLU A 73 -7.23 -3.47 -0.44
N SER A 74 -8.31 -2.89 0.09
CA SER A 74 -8.28 -1.69 0.95
C SER A 74 -7.47 -0.54 0.34
N ILE A 75 -7.67 -0.29 -0.97
CA ILE A 75 -6.96 0.76 -1.70
C ILE A 75 -7.55 2.13 -1.32
N SER A 76 -6.69 3.06 -0.91
CA SER A 76 -7.08 4.44 -0.58
C SER A 76 -7.61 5.18 -1.83
N ASP A 77 -8.49 6.17 -1.65
CA ASP A 77 -8.98 6.97 -2.78
C ASP A 77 -7.84 7.72 -3.50
N GLU A 78 -6.82 8.14 -2.75
CA GLU A 78 -5.64 8.81 -3.29
C GLU A 78 -4.85 7.86 -4.21
N ASP A 79 -4.58 6.64 -3.76
CA ASP A 79 -3.81 5.68 -4.55
C ASP A 79 -4.62 5.05 -5.68
N ALA A 80 -5.94 4.93 -5.50
CA ALA A 80 -6.88 4.58 -6.55
C ALA A 80 -6.79 5.60 -7.70
N LEU A 81 -6.87 6.91 -7.40
CA LEU A 81 -6.81 7.96 -8.41
C LEU A 81 -5.44 8.01 -9.13
N LYS A 82 -4.34 7.72 -8.40
CA LYS A 82 -2.99 7.64 -8.98
C LYS A 82 -2.85 6.46 -9.94
N SER A 83 -3.46 5.32 -9.60
CA SER A 83 -3.24 4.06 -10.33
C SER A 83 -4.34 3.70 -11.34
N ILE A 84 -5.53 4.32 -11.30
CA ILE A 84 -6.67 3.95 -12.17
C ILE A 84 -6.36 4.01 -13.67
N ALA A 85 -5.42 4.87 -14.08
CA ALA A 85 -5.00 5.01 -15.48
C ALA A 85 -4.49 3.70 -16.10
N ILE A 86 -3.93 2.79 -15.30
CA ILE A 86 -3.39 1.51 -15.79
C ILE A 86 -4.47 0.51 -16.21
N LEU A 87 -5.72 0.79 -15.84
CA LEU A 87 -6.88 -0.03 -16.20
C LEU A 87 -7.44 0.34 -17.58
N PHE A 88 -7.01 1.48 -18.12
CA PHE A 88 -7.44 1.97 -19.41
C PHE A 88 -6.47 1.58 -20.52
N TYR A 89 -7.02 1.24 -21.68
CA TYR A 89 -6.28 1.06 -22.93
C TYR A 89 -7.09 1.67 -24.08
N GLY A 90 -6.54 1.71 -25.30
CA GLY A 90 -7.26 2.22 -26.48
C GLY A 90 -7.83 3.63 -26.32
N GLU A 91 -9.06 3.84 -26.78
CA GLU A 91 -9.81 5.10 -26.72
C GLU A 91 -10.01 5.60 -25.28
N ALA A 92 -10.29 4.71 -24.32
CA ALA A 92 -10.45 5.08 -22.92
C ALA A 92 -9.17 5.70 -22.32
N ALA A 93 -7.99 5.20 -22.71
CA ALA A 93 -6.73 5.76 -22.26
C ALA A 93 -6.48 7.17 -22.83
N LEU A 94 -6.83 7.38 -24.11
CA LEU A 94 -6.73 8.69 -24.77
C LEU A 94 -7.69 9.71 -24.14
N TRP A 95 -8.92 9.29 -23.86
CA TRP A 95 -9.90 10.11 -23.14
C TRP A 95 -9.39 10.54 -21.78
N TRP A 96 -8.86 9.58 -20.98
CA TRP A 96 -8.35 9.88 -19.64
C TRP A 96 -7.19 10.88 -19.67
N LEU A 97 -6.29 10.76 -20.65
CA LEU A 97 -5.19 11.71 -20.85
C LEU A 97 -5.71 13.13 -21.11
N GLY A 98 -6.73 13.27 -21.96
CA GLY A 98 -7.36 14.56 -22.25
C GLY A 98 -8.01 15.20 -21.02
N VAL A 99 -8.75 14.42 -20.22
CA VAL A 99 -9.40 14.91 -18.99
C VAL A 99 -8.38 15.35 -17.93
N ARG A 100 -7.25 14.63 -17.82
CA ARG A 100 -6.17 14.96 -16.88
C ARG A 100 -5.42 16.23 -17.30
N GLY A 101 -5.07 16.34 -18.58
CA GLY A 101 -4.37 17.51 -19.12
C GLY A 101 -5.21 18.79 -19.11
N ALA A 102 -6.53 18.68 -19.26
CA ALA A 102 -7.44 19.84 -19.14
C ALA A 102 -7.39 20.51 -17.75
N LYS A 103 -7.00 19.76 -16.71
CA LYS A 103 -6.90 20.27 -15.34
C LYS A 103 -5.67 21.15 -15.10
N GLU A 104 -4.62 21.02 -15.92
CA GLU A 104 -3.36 21.78 -15.77
C GLU A 104 -3.36 23.12 -16.52
N VAL A 105 -4.26 23.31 -17.50
CA VAL A 105 -4.27 24.52 -18.37
C VAL A 105 -5.06 25.69 -17.77
N HIS A 106 -5.81 25.48 -16.68
CA HIS A 106 -6.62 26.50 -16.00
C HIS A 106 -6.04 26.96 -14.64
N THR A 107 -4.72 26.96 -14.47
CA THR A 107 -4.04 27.62 -13.33
C THR A 107 -3.11 28.72 -13.83
#